data_AF-A0A833PS25-F1
#
_entry.id   AF-A0A833PS25-F1
#
_cell.length_a   1.000
_cell.length_b   1.000
_cell.length_c   1.000
_cell.angle_alpha   90.00
_cell.angle_beta   90.00
_cell.angle_gamma   90.00
#
_symmetry.space_group_name_H-M   'P 1'
#
loop_
_entity.id
_entity.type
_entity.pdbx_description
1 polymer ?
#
loop_
_entity_poly.entity_id
_entity_poly.type
_entity_poly.pdbx_seq_one_letter_code
_entity_poly.pdbx_strand_id
1 'polypeptide(L)'
;MAKTMRSRVVAGAVACAMSIAPFAGTTVAMTLATTHAAMAASSPADGYTATRYPIVLVHGLSGTDKYAGVLEYWYGIQEDLQQNGATVYVANLSGFQSDDGPNGRGEQLLAYVKTVLAATGATKVNLVGHSQGGLTSRYVAAVAPDLVASVTTIGTPHRGSEFADFVQNVLAYDPTGLSSSVIAAFVNVFGILTSSSHNTNQDALAALQTLTTARAATYNQNYPSAGLGAPGSCQTGAPTETVGGNTHLLYSWAGTAIQPTLSLFGVTGATDTSTIPVVDPANALDLSTLALYGTGTVMINRSSGQNDGLVSKCSALYGKVLSTSYKWNHLDEINQLLGVRGAYAEDPVAVIRTHANRLKLAGV
;
A
#
# COMPACT_ATOMS: atom_id res chain seq x y z
N MET A 1 73.90 -11.20 -9.38
CA MET A 1 73.71 -9.89 -8.70
C MET A 1 72.46 -10.01 -7.85
N ALA A 2 72.61 -10.21 -6.52
CA ALA A 2 72.30 -9.21 -5.48
C ALA A 2 70.83 -8.73 -5.54
N LYS A 3 69.99 -8.74 -4.51
CA LYS A 3 70.18 -8.86 -3.06
C LYS A 3 68.77 -8.92 -2.42
N THR A 4 68.62 -9.68 -1.31
CA THR A 4 67.76 -9.43 -0.12
C THR A 4 66.22 -9.34 -0.29
N MET A 5 65.34 -9.86 0.59
CA MET A 5 65.45 -9.96 2.04
C MET A 5 64.53 -11.07 2.62
N ARG A 6 65.14 -11.93 3.44
CA ARG A 6 64.58 -12.83 4.48
C ARG A 6 64.05 -11.97 5.65
N SER A 7 63.23 -12.36 6.62
CA SER A 7 62.47 -13.56 7.01
C SER A 7 61.97 -13.31 8.46
N ARG A 8 60.99 -14.11 8.92
CA ARG A 8 60.76 -14.59 10.30
C ARG A 8 60.12 -13.63 11.33
N VAL A 9 59.02 -13.95 12.03
CA VAL A 9 58.58 -15.16 12.81
C VAL A 9 58.78 -14.94 14.32
N VAL A 10 57.64 -15.00 15.03
CA VAL A 10 57.36 -15.60 16.35
C VAL A 10 57.77 -14.86 17.64
N ALA A 11 56.71 -14.56 18.39
CA ALA A 11 56.42 -14.88 19.79
C ALA A 11 57.55 -15.14 20.80
N GLY A 12 57.29 -14.72 22.03
CA GLY A 12 57.89 -15.34 23.21
C GLY A 12 57.93 -14.42 24.42
N ALA A 13 57.13 -14.74 25.42
CA ALA A 13 57.12 -14.16 26.76
C ALA A 13 58.41 -14.43 27.56
N VAL A 14 58.58 -13.74 28.70
CA VAL A 14 59.14 -14.17 30.02
C VAL A 14 59.46 -12.86 30.78
N ALA A 15 58.64 -12.44 31.74
CA ALA A 15 58.63 -12.76 33.18
C ALA A 15 59.64 -11.99 34.06
N CYS A 16 59.06 -11.27 35.03
CA CYS A 16 59.44 -11.07 36.43
C CYS A 16 60.88 -10.65 36.82
N ALA A 17 60.98 -9.47 37.44
CA ALA A 17 61.87 -9.25 38.57
C ALA A 17 61.23 -8.26 39.57
N MET A 18 61.18 -8.71 40.83
CA MET A 18 60.64 -8.03 42.00
C MET A 18 61.49 -6.84 42.44
N SER A 19 60.86 -5.82 43.02
CA SER A 19 61.50 -4.91 43.98
C SER A 19 60.43 -4.35 44.92
N ILE A 20 60.75 -4.34 46.21
CA ILE A 20 59.89 -4.20 47.38
C ILE A 20 60.08 -2.78 47.97
N ALA A 21 59.06 -2.30 48.71
CA ALA A 21 59.08 -1.27 49.78
C ALA A 21 58.17 -0.03 49.52
N PRO A 22 57.71 0.71 50.55
CA PRO A 22 56.35 0.56 51.06
C PRO A 22 55.51 1.86 51.13
N PHE A 23 54.20 1.67 51.24
CA PHE A 23 53.16 2.51 51.86
C PHE A 23 53.44 4.01 52.13
N ALA A 24 52.72 4.87 51.43
CA ALA A 24 52.11 6.07 52.00
C ALA A 24 50.79 6.36 51.26
N GLY A 25 49.71 6.49 52.03
CA GLY A 25 48.35 6.41 51.55
C GLY A 25 47.88 7.59 50.69
N THR A 26 47.06 7.26 49.71
CA THR A 26 46.15 8.18 49.02
C THR A 26 44.82 7.46 48.87
N THR A 27 43.81 8.02 49.53
CA THR A 27 42.40 7.64 49.47
C THR A 27 41.90 7.61 48.02
N VAL A 28 41.60 6.42 47.52
CA VAL A 28 40.83 6.26 46.27
C VAL A 28 39.37 6.47 46.61
N ALA A 29 38.81 7.59 46.17
CA ALA A 29 37.37 7.78 46.13
C ALA A 29 36.80 6.82 45.08
N MET A 30 36.11 5.76 45.53
CA MET A 30 35.29 4.92 44.68
C MET A 30 34.09 5.75 44.19
N THR A 31 34.21 6.36 43.01
CA THR A 31 33.04 6.83 42.28
C THR A 31 32.34 5.62 41.67
N LEU A 32 31.23 5.24 42.29
CA LEU A 32 30.28 4.28 41.72
C LEU A 32 29.71 4.90 40.44
N ALA A 33 30.27 4.55 39.28
CA ALA A 33 29.71 4.93 38.00
C ALA A 33 28.37 4.20 37.83
N THR A 34 27.28 4.87 38.20
CA THR A 34 25.93 4.44 37.83
C THR A 34 25.83 4.54 36.31
N THR A 35 25.84 3.39 35.64
CA THR A 35 25.43 3.29 34.24
C THR A 35 23.97 3.69 34.15
N HIS A 36 23.71 4.98 33.96
CA HIS A 36 22.43 5.45 33.46
C HIS A 36 22.33 4.94 32.03
N ALA A 37 21.67 3.80 31.85
CA ALA A 37 21.09 3.47 30.56
C ALA A 37 20.19 4.65 30.20
N ALA A 38 20.62 5.47 29.27
CA ALA A 38 19.77 6.46 28.64
C ALA A 38 18.68 5.66 27.91
N MET A 39 17.58 5.40 28.62
CA MET A 39 16.30 5.16 27.97
C MET A 39 16.08 6.39 27.10
N ALA A 40 16.26 6.25 25.79
CA ALA A 40 15.78 7.25 24.87
C ALA A 40 14.30 7.42 25.19
N ALA A 41 13.95 8.53 25.82
CA ALA A 41 12.57 8.90 26.01
C ALA A 41 11.98 8.96 24.59
N SER A 42 11.17 7.97 24.24
CA SER A 42 10.28 8.11 23.09
C SER A 42 9.50 9.39 23.36
N SER A 43 9.72 10.43 22.56
CA SER A 43 8.86 11.60 22.56
C SER A 43 7.41 11.09 22.60
N PRO A 44 6.54 11.60 23.48
CA PRO A 44 5.15 11.18 23.49
C PRO A 44 4.64 11.33 22.06
N ALA A 45 4.06 10.26 21.51
CA ALA A 45 3.45 10.29 20.19
C ALA A 45 2.62 11.56 20.13
N ASP A 46 2.94 12.46 19.19
CA ASP A 46 2.07 13.58 18.97
C ASP A 46 0.72 12.93 18.60
N GLY A 47 -0.37 13.33 19.23
CA GLY A 47 -1.64 12.63 19.02
C GLY A 47 -2.22 12.89 17.62
N TYR A 48 -1.43 13.30 16.62
CA TYR A 48 -1.89 13.85 15.35
C TYR A 48 -2.78 12.87 14.60
N THR A 49 -2.43 11.59 14.59
CA THR A 49 -3.19 10.52 13.93
C THR A 49 -4.05 9.67 14.89
N ALA A 50 -4.17 10.07 16.15
CA ALA A 50 -4.98 9.36 17.15
C ALA A 50 -6.49 9.48 16.87
N THR A 51 -7.00 8.65 15.96
CA THR A 51 -8.43 8.50 15.63
C THR A 51 -9.21 7.89 16.78
N ARG A 52 -10.53 8.10 16.80
CA ARG A 52 -11.41 7.49 17.81
C ARG A 52 -11.48 5.98 17.65
N TYR A 53 -11.53 5.50 16.41
CA TYR A 53 -11.62 4.09 16.05
C TYR A 53 -10.32 3.61 15.39
N PRO A 54 -9.91 2.35 15.61
CA PRO A 54 -8.72 1.78 14.97
C PRO A 54 -8.78 1.90 13.45
N ILE A 55 -7.63 2.16 12.83
CA ILE A 55 -7.46 2.12 11.37
C ILE A 55 -7.11 0.68 10.97
N VAL A 56 -7.87 0.14 10.02
CA VAL A 56 -7.57 -1.16 9.40
C VAL A 56 -7.16 -0.90 7.95
N LEU A 57 -5.89 -1.19 7.64
CA LEU A 57 -5.33 -1.12 6.30
C LEU A 57 -5.65 -2.39 5.52
N VAL A 58 -6.23 -2.24 4.33
CA VAL A 58 -6.72 -3.35 3.50
C VAL A 58 -6.01 -3.35 2.15
N HIS A 59 -5.12 -4.32 1.93
CA HIS A 59 -4.36 -4.45 0.69
C HIS A 59 -5.25 -4.86 -0.50
N GLY A 60 -4.72 -4.73 -1.72
CA GLY A 60 -5.40 -5.06 -2.98
C GLY A 60 -5.01 -6.42 -3.57
N LEU A 61 -5.09 -6.51 -4.90
CA LEU A 61 -4.66 -7.66 -5.72
C LEU A 61 -3.19 -7.99 -5.46
N SER A 62 -2.84 -9.27 -5.45
CA SER A 62 -1.51 -9.85 -5.10
C SER A 62 -1.07 -9.61 -3.65
N GLY A 63 -1.67 -8.63 -2.97
CA GLY A 63 -1.24 -8.17 -1.67
C GLY A 63 -1.35 -9.21 -0.57
N THR A 64 -0.63 -8.91 0.50
CA THR A 64 -0.62 -9.59 1.79
C THR A 64 -0.24 -8.53 2.83
N ASP A 65 -0.06 -8.88 4.10
CA ASP A 65 0.51 -7.96 5.09
C ASP A 65 1.99 -7.67 4.79
N LYS A 66 2.79 -8.72 4.53
CA LYS A 66 4.22 -8.63 4.19
C LYS A 66 4.61 -9.61 3.08
N TYR A 67 4.98 -9.13 1.90
CA TYR A 67 5.48 -9.98 0.83
C TYR A 67 6.70 -10.80 1.29
N ALA A 68 6.62 -12.12 1.11
CA ALA A 68 7.60 -13.10 1.63
C ALA A 68 7.97 -12.92 3.12
N GLY A 69 7.09 -12.31 3.93
CA GLY A 69 7.32 -12.02 5.35
C GLY A 69 8.30 -10.86 5.63
N VAL A 70 8.85 -10.21 4.60
CA VAL A 70 9.95 -9.24 4.75
C VAL A 70 9.60 -7.84 4.25
N LEU A 71 8.78 -7.73 3.20
CA LEU A 71 8.45 -6.46 2.58
C LEU A 71 6.98 -6.11 2.85
N GLU A 72 6.73 -5.13 3.71
CA GLU A 72 5.38 -4.64 4.00
C GLU A 72 4.68 -4.13 2.76
N TYR A 73 3.41 -4.49 2.56
CA TYR A 73 2.59 -3.92 1.48
C TYR A 73 2.48 -2.40 1.64
N TRP A 74 2.13 -1.96 2.85
CA TRP A 74 2.01 -0.56 3.24
C TRP A 74 3.36 -0.03 3.78
N TYR A 75 4.35 0.06 2.92
CA TYR A 75 5.76 0.22 3.29
C TYR A 75 6.02 1.49 4.12
N GLY A 76 6.35 1.33 5.40
CA GLY A 76 6.61 2.45 6.34
C GLY A 76 5.37 3.24 6.78
N ILE A 77 4.18 2.90 6.28
CA ILE A 77 2.93 3.63 6.54
C ILE A 77 2.35 3.23 7.90
N GLN A 78 2.41 1.95 8.26
CA GLN A 78 1.94 1.49 9.57
C GLN A 78 2.75 2.15 10.69
N GLU A 79 4.07 2.17 10.53
CA GLU A 79 5.03 2.73 11.49
C GLU A 79 4.82 4.24 11.65
N ASP A 80 4.70 4.99 10.55
CA ASP A 80 4.46 6.44 10.58
C ASP A 80 3.13 6.77 11.29
N LEU A 81 2.05 6.06 10.97
CA LEU A 81 0.77 6.25 11.64
C LEU A 81 0.85 5.93 13.14
N GLN A 82 1.49 4.82 13.53
CA GLN A 82 1.64 4.45 14.94
C GLN A 82 2.52 5.44 15.71
N GLN A 83 3.60 5.94 15.10
CA GLN A 83 4.48 6.97 15.69
C GLN A 83 3.73 8.28 15.98
N ASN A 84 2.67 8.58 15.21
CA ASN A 84 1.82 9.75 15.39
C ASN A 84 0.50 9.42 16.12
N GLY A 85 0.43 8.28 16.83
CA GLY A 85 -0.64 7.97 17.78
C GLY A 85 -1.83 7.15 17.27
N ALA A 86 -1.86 6.72 16.01
CA ALA A 86 -2.93 5.85 15.51
C ALA A 86 -2.81 4.42 16.05
N THR A 87 -3.94 3.79 16.34
CA THR A 87 -4.01 2.32 16.47
C THR A 87 -4.23 1.72 15.08
N VAL A 88 -3.24 1.01 14.55
CA VAL A 88 -3.24 0.50 13.17
C VAL A 88 -3.10 -1.01 13.12
N TYR A 89 -4.00 -1.63 12.37
CA TYR A 89 -4.01 -3.05 12.04
C TYR A 89 -3.92 -3.24 10.52
N VAL A 90 -3.18 -4.24 10.07
CA VAL A 90 -3.03 -4.56 8.64
C VAL A 90 -3.67 -5.92 8.38
N ALA A 91 -4.72 -5.93 7.56
CA ALA A 91 -5.38 -7.18 7.20
C ALA A 91 -4.47 -8.02 6.29
N ASN A 92 -4.43 -9.34 6.53
CA ASN A 92 -3.81 -10.31 5.62
C ASN A 92 -4.92 -11.17 5.01
N LEU A 93 -5.26 -10.88 3.75
CA LEU A 93 -6.36 -11.51 3.02
C LEU A 93 -5.79 -12.37 1.87
N SER A 94 -6.65 -13.13 1.21
CA SER A 94 -6.30 -13.76 -0.07
C SER A 94 -5.86 -12.72 -1.10
N GLY A 95 -4.60 -12.79 -1.55
CA GLY A 95 -4.05 -11.90 -2.58
C GLY A 95 -4.80 -11.99 -3.91
N PHE A 96 -5.36 -13.16 -4.23
CA PHE A 96 -6.19 -13.41 -5.40
C PHE A 96 -7.51 -14.07 -4.99
N GLN A 97 -8.61 -13.31 -5.03
CA GLN A 97 -9.97 -13.82 -4.82
C GLN A 97 -10.98 -12.73 -5.25
N SER A 98 -12.26 -13.08 -5.36
CA SER A 98 -13.35 -12.10 -5.36
C SER A 98 -13.52 -11.43 -3.98
N ASP A 99 -14.22 -10.29 -3.98
CA ASP A 99 -14.56 -9.59 -2.74
C ASP A 99 -15.78 -10.23 -2.06
N ASP A 100 -16.78 -10.62 -2.84
CA ASP A 100 -18.00 -11.30 -2.38
C ASP A 100 -17.90 -12.83 -2.47
N GLY A 101 -18.94 -13.50 -2.00
CA GLY A 101 -19.02 -14.95 -1.89
C GLY A 101 -18.46 -15.50 -0.55
N PRO A 102 -18.77 -16.76 -0.21
CA PRO A 102 -18.46 -17.33 1.11
C PRO A 102 -16.96 -17.48 1.39
N ASN A 103 -16.14 -17.55 0.34
CA ASN A 103 -14.67 -17.65 0.43
C ASN A 103 -13.98 -16.32 0.06
N GLY A 104 -14.78 -15.27 -0.16
CA GLY A 104 -14.35 -13.97 -0.64
C GLY A 104 -13.52 -13.20 0.38
N ARG A 105 -12.76 -12.22 -0.12
CA ARG A 105 -11.95 -11.31 0.70
C ARG A 105 -12.81 -10.52 1.70
N GLY A 106 -14.07 -10.24 1.37
CA GLY A 106 -15.00 -9.50 2.22
C GLY A 106 -15.32 -10.23 3.52
N GLU A 107 -15.60 -11.53 3.46
CA GLU A 107 -15.83 -12.37 4.65
C GLU A 107 -14.56 -12.53 5.49
N GLN A 108 -13.39 -12.67 4.85
CA GLN A 108 -12.11 -12.69 5.54
C GLN A 108 -11.85 -11.37 6.29
N LEU A 109 -12.09 -10.23 5.64
CA LEU A 109 -11.95 -8.92 6.26
C LEU A 109 -12.96 -8.73 7.40
N LEU A 110 -14.21 -9.16 7.23
CA LEU A 110 -15.21 -9.10 8.29
C LEU A 110 -14.77 -9.88 9.55
N ALA A 111 -14.21 -11.08 9.36
CA ALA A 111 -13.66 -11.87 10.47
C ALA A 111 -12.47 -11.16 11.14
N TYR A 112 -11.59 -10.55 10.35
CA TYR A 112 -10.45 -9.78 10.86
C TYR A 112 -10.92 -8.55 11.66
N VAL A 113 -11.88 -7.78 11.13
CA VAL A 113 -12.46 -6.62 11.83
C VAL A 113 -13.04 -7.02 13.18
N LYS A 114 -13.80 -8.12 13.27
CA LYS A 114 -14.32 -8.63 14.54
C LYS A 114 -13.21 -8.94 15.55
N THR A 115 -12.08 -9.47 15.08
CA THR A 115 -10.91 -9.74 15.92
C THR A 115 -10.27 -8.45 16.41
N VAL A 116 -10.12 -7.44 15.54
CA VAL A 116 -9.61 -6.11 15.90
C VAL A 116 -10.48 -5.44 16.96
N LEU A 117 -11.81 -5.48 16.78
CA LEU A 117 -12.76 -4.92 17.74
C LEU A 117 -12.68 -5.64 19.09
N ALA A 118 -12.59 -6.97 19.09
CA ALA A 118 -12.41 -7.75 20.31
C ALA A 118 -11.09 -7.43 21.04
N ALA A 119 -10.01 -7.22 20.30
CA ALA A 119 -8.69 -6.91 20.86
C ALA A 119 -8.59 -5.48 21.43
N THR A 120 -9.28 -4.52 20.80
CA THR A 120 -9.19 -3.10 21.15
C THR A 120 -10.30 -2.62 22.08
N GLY A 121 -11.42 -3.34 22.17
CA GLY A 121 -12.62 -2.88 22.85
C GLY A 121 -13.37 -1.77 22.11
N ALA A 122 -12.93 -1.41 20.90
CA ALA A 122 -13.64 -0.47 20.04
C ALA A 122 -14.94 -1.08 19.52
N THR A 123 -15.89 -0.22 19.12
CA THR A 123 -17.16 -0.65 18.53
C THR A 123 -17.19 -0.54 17.01
N LYS A 124 -16.28 0.24 16.43
CA LYS A 124 -16.14 0.45 14.99
C LYS A 124 -14.67 0.50 14.58
N VAL A 125 -14.41 0.38 13.28
CA VAL A 125 -13.11 0.64 12.65
C VAL A 125 -13.22 1.68 11.52
N ASN A 126 -12.09 2.30 11.19
CA ASN A 126 -11.89 3.07 9.96
C ASN A 126 -11.20 2.16 8.93
N LEU A 127 -11.89 1.84 7.83
CA LEU A 127 -11.33 1.01 6.76
C LEU A 127 -10.60 1.90 5.74
N VAL A 128 -9.33 1.59 5.46
CA VAL A 128 -8.53 2.25 4.43
C VAL A 128 -8.05 1.19 3.44
N GLY A 129 -8.67 1.16 2.27
CA GLY A 129 -8.42 0.14 1.25
C GLY A 129 -7.68 0.69 0.03
N HIS A 130 -6.60 0.03 -0.37
CA HIS A 130 -5.90 0.32 -1.63
C HIS A 130 -6.32 -0.67 -2.72
N SER A 131 -6.52 -0.19 -3.94
CA SER A 131 -6.85 -1.00 -5.11
C SER A 131 -8.10 -1.86 -4.84
N GLN A 132 -8.05 -3.18 -5.06
CA GLN A 132 -9.16 -4.08 -4.70
C GLN A 132 -9.59 -3.99 -3.23
N GLY A 133 -8.70 -3.61 -2.31
CA GLY A 133 -9.01 -3.48 -0.88
C GLY A 133 -10.10 -2.45 -0.57
N GLY A 134 -10.32 -1.45 -1.44
CA GLY A 134 -11.46 -0.54 -1.32
C GLY A 134 -12.79 -1.19 -1.66
N LEU A 135 -12.82 -2.14 -2.60
CA LEU A 135 -14.02 -2.96 -2.89
C LEU A 135 -14.32 -3.89 -1.73
N THR A 136 -13.29 -4.56 -1.20
CA THR A 136 -13.40 -5.41 0.00
C THR A 136 -13.91 -4.61 1.21
N SER A 137 -13.44 -3.37 1.40
CA SER A 137 -13.89 -2.49 2.47
C SER A 137 -15.37 -2.10 2.33
N ARG A 138 -15.81 -1.83 1.09
CA ARG A 138 -17.24 -1.58 0.79
C ARG A 138 -18.12 -2.79 1.10
N TYR A 139 -17.64 -4.00 0.87
CA TYR A 139 -18.37 -5.22 1.23
C TYR A 139 -18.69 -5.22 2.73
N VAL A 140 -17.66 -5.06 3.57
CA VAL A 140 -17.81 -5.07 5.04
C VAL A 140 -18.73 -3.95 5.51
N ALA A 141 -18.58 -2.73 4.96
CA ALA A 141 -19.48 -1.62 5.28
C ALA A 141 -20.94 -1.88 4.87
N ALA A 142 -21.19 -2.66 3.82
CA ALA A 142 -22.54 -3.02 3.41
C ALA A 142 -23.16 -4.12 4.28
N VAL A 143 -22.39 -5.16 4.64
CA VAL A 143 -22.91 -6.34 5.35
C VAL A 143 -22.86 -6.22 6.88
N ALA A 144 -21.97 -5.38 7.41
CA ALA A 144 -21.79 -5.12 8.83
C ALA A 144 -21.62 -3.62 9.11
N PRO A 145 -22.61 -2.77 8.75
CA PRO A 145 -22.52 -1.32 8.82
C PRO A 145 -22.33 -0.77 10.25
N ASP A 146 -22.77 -1.53 11.26
CA ASP A 146 -22.58 -1.19 12.67
C ASP A 146 -21.11 -1.25 13.12
N LEU A 147 -20.25 -1.97 12.40
CA LEU A 147 -18.83 -2.15 12.71
C LEU A 147 -17.92 -1.13 12.00
N VAL A 148 -18.46 -0.29 11.12
CA VAL A 148 -17.67 0.63 10.29
C VAL A 148 -18.00 2.08 10.63
N ALA A 149 -16.97 2.90 10.76
CA ALA A 149 -17.08 4.36 10.95
C ALA A 149 -16.77 5.13 9.67
N SER A 150 -15.79 4.67 8.90
CA SER A 150 -15.45 5.26 7.60
C SER A 150 -14.90 4.21 6.63
N VAL A 151 -15.05 4.52 5.35
CA VAL A 151 -14.43 3.82 4.23
C VAL A 151 -13.64 4.82 3.41
N THR A 152 -12.35 4.61 3.32
CA THR A 152 -11.43 5.39 2.48
C THR A 152 -10.86 4.50 1.41
N THR A 153 -10.92 4.94 0.15
CA THR A 153 -10.39 4.18 -0.99
C THR A 153 -9.23 4.91 -1.68
N ILE A 154 -8.17 4.15 -1.98
CA ILE A 154 -6.95 4.64 -2.64
C ILE A 154 -6.82 3.86 -3.95
N GLY A 155 -6.84 4.54 -5.09
CA GLY A 155 -6.70 3.89 -6.41
C GLY A 155 -7.66 2.72 -6.64
N THR A 156 -8.87 2.74 -6.05
CA THR A 156 -9.76 1.57 -6.07
C THR A 156 -10.55 1.50 -7.39
N PRO A 157 -10.56 0.38 -8.12
CA PRO A 157 -11.28 0.27 -9.39
C PRO A 157 -12.79 0.06 -9.16
N HIS A 158 -13.50 1.07 -8.65
CA HIS A 158 -14.96 0.97 -8.41
C HIS A 158 -15.74 0.70 -9.68
N ARG A 159 -15.23 1.10 -10.85
CA ARG A 159 -15.81 0.84 -12.18
C ARG A 159 -15.01 -0.20 -12.98
N GLY A 160 -14.12 -0.92 -12.31
CA GLY A 160 -13.20 -1.88 -12.93
C GLY A 160 -11.97 -1.21 -13.53
N SER A 161 -11.16 -2.03 -14.20
CA SER A 161 -9.91 -1.67 -14.85
C SER A 161 -9.95 -2.07 -16.31
N GLU A 162 -9.67 -1.12 -17.20
CA GLU A 162 -9.54 -1.38 -18.63
C GLU A 162 -8.36 -2.32 -18.93
N PHE A 163 -7.37 -2.40 -18.04
CA PHE A 163 -6.27 -3.35 -18.12
C PHE A 163 -6.72 -4.78 -17.75
N ALA A 164 -7.57 -4.94 -16.73
CA ALA A 164 -8.18 -6.24 -16.42
C ALA A 164 -9.03 -6.75 -17.61
N ASP A 165 -9.79 -5.86 -18.26
CA ASP A 165 -10.53 -6.20 -19.49
C ASP A 165 -9.57 -6.62 -20.61
N PHE A 166 -8.42 -5.95 -20.75
CA PHE A 166 -7.39 -6.32 -21.73
C PHE A 166 -6.83 -7.72 -21.45
N VAL A 167 -6.42 -8.00 -20.21
CA VAL A 167 -5.88 -9.32 -19.82
C VAL A 167 -6.91 -10.42 -20.05
N GLN A 168 -8.17 -10.21 -19.65
CA GLN A 168 -9.24 -11.18 -19.90
C GLN A 168 -9.42 -11.47 -21.40
N ASN A 169 -9.38 -10.44 -22.24
CA ASN A 169 -9.47 -10.61 -23.69
C ASN A 169 -8.27 -11.39 -24.24
N VAL A 170 -7.04 -11.09 -23.79
CA VAL A 170 -5.84 -11.84 -24.22
C VAL A 170 -5.93 -13.31 -23.81
N LEU A 171 -6.32 -13.60 -22.57
CA LEU A 171 -6.44 -14.98 -22.07
C LEU A 171 -7.49 -15.82 -22.83
N ALA A 172 -8.48 -15.17 -23.45
CA ALA A 172 -9.45 -15.85 -24.31
C ALA A 172 -8.84 -16.34 -25.64
N TYR A 173 -7.76 -15.70 -26.11
CA TYR A 173 -7.05 -16.09 -27.34
C TYR A 173 -5.77 -16.88 -27.07
N ASP A 174 -5.02 -16.50 -26.03
CA ASP A 174 -3.80 -17.16 -25.56
C ASP A 174 -3.94 -17.44 -24.06
N PRO A 175 -4.27 -18.69 -23.68
CA PRO A 175 -4.46 -19.07 -22.28
C PRO A 175 -3.24 -18.85 -21.37
N THR A 176 -2.04 -18.66 -21.94
CA THR A 176 -0.84 -18.36 -21.17
C THR A 176 -0.71 -16.87 -20.84
N GLY A 177 -1.27 -15.99 -21.68
CA GLY A 177 -1.15 -14.53 -21.59
C GLY A 177 0.26 -13.98 -21.85
N LEU A 178 1.27 -14.85 -22.02
CA LEU A 178 2.68 -14.46 -22.12
C LEU A 178 3.08 -13.95 -23.51
N SER A 179 2.23 -14.11 -24.51
CA SER A 179 2.43 -13.48 -25.82
C SER A 179 2.42 -11.95 -25.75
N SER A 180 1.82 -11.35 -24.72
CA SER A 180 1.86 -9.91 -24.47
C SER A 180 3.04 -9.53 -23.58
N SER A 181 3.98 -8.76 -24.12
CA SER A 181 5.11 -8.21 -23.34
C SER A 181 4.66 -7.33 -22.17
N VAL A 182 3.52 -6.65 -22.31
CA VAL A 182 2.93 -5.83 -21.24
C VAL A 182 2.38 -6.70 -20.10
N ILE A 183 1.75 -7.83 -20.43
CA ILE A 183 1.31 -8.80 -19.41
C ILE A 183 2.53 -9.43 -18.73
N ALA A 184 3.56 -9.80 -19.48
CA ALA A 184 4.79 -10.34 -18.91
C ALA A 184 5.46 -9.34 -17.95
N ALA A 185 5.54 -8.04 -18.30
CA ALA A 185 6.05 -7.00 -17.42
C ALA A 185 5.21 -6.84 -16.15
N PHE A 186 3.88 -6.85 -16.28
CA PHE A 186 2.96 -6.84 -15.13
C PHE A 186 3.16 -8.06 -14.22
N VAL A 187 3.24 -9.27 -14.78
CA VAL A 187 3.48 -10.51 -14.03
C VAL A 187 4.85 -10.48 -13.34
N ASN A 188 5.89 -9.88 -13.93
CA ASN A 188 7.18 -9.76 -13.26
C ASN A 188 7.12 -8.86 -12.02
N VAL A 189 6.39 -7.75 -12.08
CA VAL A 189 6.20 -6.85 -10.93
C VAL A 189 5.39 -7.55 -9.83
N PHE A 190 4.25 -8.13 -10.18
CA PHE A 190 3.32 -8.71 -9.21
C PHE A 190 3.68 -10.14 -8.79
N GLY A 191 4.49 -10.87 -9.56
CA GLY A 191 5.00 -12.21 -9.23
C GLY A 191 6.14 -12.19 -8.21
N ILE A 192 6.86 -11.07 -8.08
CA ILE A 192 7.82 -10.85 -6.98
C ILE A 192 7.07 -10.56 -5.67
N LEU A 193 5.89 -9.96 -5.77
CA LEU A 193 5.03 -9.54 -4.68
C LEU A 193 4.04 -10.67 -4.29
N THR A 194 4.52 -11.75 -3.66
CA THR A 194 3.70 -12.92 -3.27
C THR A 194 3.43 -13.04 -1.76
N SER A 195 2.34 -13.76 -1.44
CA SER A 195 1.76 -13.91 -0.09
C SER A 195 2.76 -14.32 1.01
N SER A 196 2.56 -13.75 2.21
CA SER A 196 3.35 -13.97 3.42
C SER A 196 3.12 -15.33 4.09
N SER A 197 1.94 -15.92 3.89
CA SER A 197 1.38 -16.90 4.83
C SER A 197 1.08 -18.27 4.21
N HIS A 198 1.56 -18.54 2.99
CA HIS A 198 1.17 -19.73 2.21
C HIS A 198 -0.36 -19.92 2.16
N ASN A 199 -1.14 -18.83 2.19
CA ASN A 199 -2.59 -18.90 2.10
C ASN A 199 -2.97 -19.59 0.79
N THR A 200 -3.55 -20.79 0.89
CA THR A 200 -3.90 -21.64 -0.26
C THR A 200 -5.22 -21.25 -0.92
N ASN A 201 -6.01 -20.35 -0.33
CA ASN A 201 -7.21 -19.80 -0.94
C ASN A 201 -6.82 -18.69 -1.92
N GLN A 202 -6.27 -19.07 -3.07
CA GLN A 202 -5.91 -18.16 -4.16
C GLN A 202 -6.63 -18.57 -5.45
N ASP A 203 -7.41 -17.64 -6.01
CA ASP A 203 -8.07 -17.78 -7.29
C ASP A 203 -7.81 -16.54 -8.16
N ALA A 204 -6.78 -16.63 -8.99
CA ALA A 204 -6.36 -15.56 -9.89
C ALA A 204 -7.41 -15.25 -10.98
N LEU A 205 -8.20 -16.24 -11.39
CA LEU A 205 -9.25 -16.02 -12.37
C LEU A 205 -10.42 -15.27 -11.75
N ALA A 206 -10.83 -15.63 -10.53
CA ALA A 206 -11.82 -14.87 -9.77
C ALA A 206 -11.35 -13.43 -9.54
N ALA A 207 -10.10 -13.24 -9.11
CA ALA A 207 -9.52 -11.92 -8.90
C ALA A 207 -9.52 -11.07 -10.18
N LEU A 208 -9.07 -11.63 -11.31
CA LEU A 208 -9.11 -10.96 -12.60
C LEU A 208 -10.54 -10.59 -12.99
N GLN A 209 -11.49 -11.52 -12.85
CA GLN A 209 -12.88 -11.26 -13.17
C GLN A 209 -13.43 -10.11 -12.33
N THR A 210 -13.22 -10.10 -11.01
CA THR A 210 -13.67 -9.04 -10.10
C THR A 210 -13.24 -7.65 -10.55
N LEU A 211 -12.05 -7.52 -11.14
CA LEU A 211 -11.49 -6.23 -11.56
C LEU A 211 -11.91 -5.78 -12.96
N THR A 212 -12.59 -6.63 -13.74
CA THR A 212 -13.14 -6.21 -15.05
C THR A 212 -14.24 -5.17 -14.89
N THR A 213 -14.42 -4.31 -15.89
CA THR A 213 -15.45 -3.26 -15.89
C THR A 213 -16.86 -3.85 -15.79
N ALA A 214 -17.11 -4.96 -16.48
CA ALA A 214 -18.38 -5.68 -16.45
C ALA A 214 -18.71 -6.22 -15.05
N ARG A 215 -17.77 -6.89 -14.38
CA ARG A 215 -18.00 -7.44 -13.04
C ARG A 215 -18.07 -6.36 -11.97
N ALA A 216 -17.27 -5.31 -12.07
CA ALA A 216 -17.37 -4.16 -11.17
C ALA A 216 -18.75 -3.48 -11.27
N ALA A 217 -19.35 -3.42 -12.47
CA ALA A 217 -20.72 -2.94 -12.64
C ALA A 217 -21.74 -3.83 -11.91
N THR A 218 -21.64 -5.15 -12.02
CA THR A 218 -22.47 -6.10 -11.25
C THR A 218 -22.24 -5.96 -9.75
N TYR A 219 -20.99 -5.84 -9.30
CA TYR A 219 -20.65 -5.63 -7.90
C TYR A 219 -21.31 -4.37 -7.34
N ASN A 220 -21.32 -3.28 -8.09
CA ASN A 220 -21.99 -2.03 -7.68
C ASN A 220 -23.51 -2.13 -7.62
N GLN A 221 -24.13 -3.05 -8.37
CA GLN A 221 -25.56 -3.34 -8.27
C GLN A 221 -25.86 -4.16 -7.01
N ASN A 222 -25.00 -5.13 -6.68
CA ASN A 222 -25.15 -5.99 -5.50
C ASN A 222 -24.82 -5.27 -4.19
N TYR A 223 -23.83 -4.38 -4.23
CA TYR A 223 -23.31 -3.61 -3.09
C TYR A 223 -23.34 -2.11 -3.41
N PRO A 224 -24.54 -1.51 -3.54
CA PRO A 224 -24.68 -0.09 -3.81
C PRO A 224 -24.14 0.73 -2.63
N SER A 225 -23.58 1.91 -2.91
CA SER A 225 -23.17 2.86 -1.90
C SER A 225 -23.47 4.26 -2.39
N ALA A 226 -23.90 5.14 -1.47
CA ALA A 226 -24.21 6.52 -1.83
C ALA A 226 -22.96 7.28 -2.29
N GLY A 227 -21.76 6.80 -1.92
CA GLY A 227 -20.49 7.37 -2.35
C GLY A 227 -20.17 7.16 -3.84
N LEU A 228 -20.92 6.33 -4.56
CA LEU A 228 -20.76 6.16 -6.01
C LEU A 228 -21.66 7.12 -6.78
N GLY A 229 -21.09 7.83 -7.76
CA GLY A 229 -21.89 8.60 -8.72
C GLY A 229 -22.66 7.70 -9.71
N ALA A 230 -23.35 8.31 -10.68
CA ALA A 230 -23.99 7.54 -11.74
C ALA A 230 -22.95 6.80 -12.63
N PRO A 231 -23.23 5.59 -13.12
CA PRO A 231 -22.36 4.92 -14.09
C PRO A 231 -22.08 5.80 -15.32
N GLY A 232 -20.82 5.89 -15.73
CA GLY A 232 -20.39 6.69 -16.90
C GLY A 232 -20.27 8.20 -16.68
N SER A 233 -20.64 8.75 -15.51
CA SER A 233 -20.59 10.20 -15.28
C SER A 233 -19.19 10.76 -15.05
N CYS A 234 -18.23 9.92 -14.64
CA CYS A 234 -16.95 10.35 -14.08
C CYS A 234 -17.12 11.39 -12.95
N GLN A 235 -18.17 11.22 -12.13
CA GLN A 235 -18.45 12.02 -10.95
C GLN A 235 -18.56 11.10 -9.72
N THR A 236 -18.23 11.65 -8.55
CA THR A 236 -18.38 10.96 -7.27
C THR A 236 -19.83 11.04 -6.75
N GLY A 237 -20.13 10.27 -5.71
CA GLY A 237 -21.40 10.32 -4.98
C GLY A 237 -21.33 11.17 -3.71
N ALA A 238 -22.18 10.85 -2.73
CA ALA A 238 -22.28 11.55 -1.46
C ALA A 238 -21.05 11.30 -0.55
N PRO A 239 -20.61 12.29 0.23
CA PRO A 239 -19.45 12.16 1.12
C PRO A 239 -19.73 11.31 2.38
N THR A 240 -20.98 10.95 2.62
CA THR A 240 -21.43 10.13 3.74
C THR A 240 -22.60 9.26 3.30
N GLU A 241 -22.84 8.15 4.00
CA GLU A 241 -24.05 7.34 3.85
C GLU A 241 -24.55 6.87 5.22
N THR A 242 -25.84 6.53 5.31
CA THR A 242 -26.41 5.88 6.49
C THR A 242 -27.00 4.54 6.09
N VAL A 243 -26.42 3.44 6.59
CA VAL A 243 -26.83 2.06 6.29
C VAL A 243 -27.29 1.40 7.58
N GLY A 244 -28.55 0.97 7.66
CA GLY A 244 -29.10 0.34 8.87
C GLY A 244 -29.03 1.23 10.13
N GLY A 245 -29.11 2.56 9.97
CA GLY A 245 -28.97 3.52 11.07
C GLY A 245 -27.52 3.90 11.42
N ASN A 246 -26.52 3.33 10.74
CA ASN A 246 -25.11 3.61 10.96
C ASN A 246 -24.57 4.57 9.91
N THR A 247 -24.05 5.71 10.34
CA THR A 247 -23.40 6.68 9.44
C THR A 247 -21.97 6.25 9.14
N HIS A 248 -21.59 6.24 7.86
CA HIS A 248 -20.23 6.08 7.37
C HIS A 248 -19.72 7.39 6.75
N LEU A 249 -18.47 7.73 7.02
CA LEU A 249 -17.75 8.75 6.25
C LEU A 249 -17.05 8.10 5.05
N LEU A 250 -17.21 8.67 3.86
CA LEU A 250 -16.72 8.09 2.61
C LEU A 250 -15.68 9.02 1.98
N TYR A 251 -14.50 8.50 1.67
CA TYR A 251 -13.41 9.27 1.07
C TYR A 251 -12.73 8.48 -0.06
N SER A 252 -12.14 9.20 -1.00
CA SER A 252 -11.17 8.59 -1.92
C SER A 252 -10.07 9.54 -2.39
N TRP A 253 -9.00 8.96 -2.90
CA TRP A 253 -8.05 9.65 -3.78
C TRP A 253 -7.44 8.67 -4.78
N ALA A 254 -6.79 9.22 -5.80
CA ALA A 254 -6.13 8.43 -6.84
C ALA A 254 -4.91 9.14 -7.42
N GLY A 255 -3.93 8.35 -7.82
CA GLY A 255 -2.87 8.75 -8.73
C GLY A 255 -3.38 8.96 -10.15
N THR A 256 -2.77 9.91 -10.86
CA THR A 256 -2.98 10.13 -12.29
C THR A 256 -1.65 10.40 -13.00
N ALA A 257 -0.58 9.71 -12.60
CA ALA A 257 0.73 9.92 -13.20
C ALA A 257 0.72 9.71 -14.72
N ILE A 258 -0.04 8.73 -15.22
CA ILE A 258 -0.06 8.37 -16.64
C ILE A 258 -1.12 9.22 -17.34
N GLN A 259 -0.64 10.17 -18.16
CA GLN A 259 -1.47 11.15 -18.84
C GLN A 259 -1.49 10.90 -20.36
N PRO A 260 -2.65 11.01 -21.03
CA PRO A 260 -2.72 10.96 -22.49
C PRO A 260 -2.03 12.18 -23.10
N THR A 261 -1.42 11.99 -24.27
CA THR A 261 -0.73 13.04 -25.01
C THR A 261 -1.35 13.21 -26.41
N LEU A 262 -0.57 13.13 -27.47
CA LEU A 262 -1.04 13.28 -28.85
C LEU A 262 -1.58 11.93 -29.38
N SER A 263 -2.70 11.99 -30.09
CA SER A 263 -3.22 10.87 -30.87
C SER A 263 -2.76 10.98 -32.32
N LEU A 264 -2.04 9.96 -32.80
CA LEU A 264 -1.59 9.84 -34.20
C LEU A 264 -1.97 8.45 -34.73
N PHE A 265 -2.56 8.40 -35.93
CA PHE A 265 -2.96 7.15 -36.59
C PHE A 265 -3.84 6.22 -35.73
N GLY A 266 -4.72 6.79 -34.89
CA GLY A 266 -5.62 6.02 -34.03
C GLY A 266 -4.95 5.45 -32.77
N VAL A 267 -3.68 5.76 -32.52
CA VAL A 267 -2.97 5.41 -31.28
C VAL A 267 -2.72 6.69 -30.48
N THR A 268 -3.09 6.67 -29.20
CA THR A 268 -2.85 7.76 -28.27
C THR A 268 -1.58 7.49 -27.49
N GLY A 269 -0.60 8.39 -27.60
CA GLY A 269 0.61 8.34 -26.79
C GLY A 269 0.32 8.68 -25.33
N ALA A 270 1.20 8.26 -24.42
CA ALA A 270 1.10 8.59 -22.99
C ALA A 270 2.42 9.16 -22.48
N THR A 271 2.36 9.90 -21.38
CA THR A 271 3.53 10.31 -20.60
C THR A 271 3.32 9.95 -19.15
N ASP A 272 4.37 9.49 -18.49
CA ASP A 272 4.44 9.43 -17.04
C ASP A 272 4.84 10.83 -16.52
N THR A 273 4.02 11.42 -15.67
CA THR A 273 4.26 12.76 -15.09
C THR A 273 4.89 12.71 -13.71
N SER A 274 5.05 11.52 -13.11
CA SER A 274 5.75 11.32 -11.84
C SER A 274 7.26 11.47 -12.00
N THR A 275 7.80 11.17 -13.18
CA THR A 275 9.23 11.03 -13.43
C THR A 275 9.85 12.21 -14.19
N ILE A 276 11.14 12.48 -13.92
CA ILE A 276 12.00 13.23 -14.85
C ILE A 276 12.10 12.41 -16.14
N PRO A 277 11.73 12.96 -17.31
CA PRO A 277 11.70 12.19 -18.55
C PRO A 277 13.01 11.44 -18.79
N VAL A 278 12.90 10.12 -18.98
CA VAL A 278 13.99 9.17 -19.29
C VAL A 278 14.98 8.91 -18.15
N VAL A 279 15.37 9.92 -17.37
CA VAL A 279 16.52 9.83 -16.44
C VAL A 279 16.15 9.74 -14.96
N ASP A 280 14.86 9.68 -14.63
CA ASP A 280 14.44 9.54 -13.24
C ASP A 280 15.01 8.27 -12.60
N PRO A 281 15.62 8.34 -11.40
CA PRO A 281 16.08 7.18 -10.67
C PRO A 281 15.00 6.11 -10.46
N ALA A 282 13.73 6.49 -10.34
CA ALA A 282 12.62 5.55 -10.20
C ALA A 282 12.55 4.56 -11.38
N ASN A 283 12.84 5.01 -12.61
CA ASN A 283 12.84 4.14 -13.79
C ASN A 283 13.88 3.01 -13.73
N ALA A 284 14.94 3.18 -12.93
CA ALA A 284 16.01 2.19 -12.78
C ALA A 284 15.91 1.39 -11.48
N LEU A 285 15.44 2.01 -10.40
CA LEU A 285 15.39 1.43 -9.06
C LEU A 285 14.06 0.74 -8.76
N ASP A 286 12.98 1.14 -9.44
CA ASP A 286 11.66 0.53 -9.34
C ASP A 286 11.17 0.09 -10.73
N LEU A 287 11.23 -1.22 -10.98
CA LEU A 287 10.76 -1.80 -12.24
C LEU A 287 9.25 -1.61 -12.45
N SER A 288 8.50 -1.33 -11.39
CA SER A 288 7.07 -1.06 -11.48
C SER A 288 6.76 0.24 -12.20
N THR A 289 7.63 1.25 -12.13
CA THR A 289 7.41 2.56 -12.77
C THR A 289 7.24 2.41 -14.28
N LEU A 290 8.17 1.71 -14.95
CA LEU A 290 8.09 1.48 -16.39
C LEU A 290 6.98 0.49 -16.76
N ALA A 291 6.74 -0.54 -15.94
CA ALA A 291 5.67 -1.49 -16.17
C ALA A 291 4.29 -0.80 -16.13
N LEU A 292 4.05 0.04 -15.12
CA LEU A 292 2.79 0.77 -14.92
C LEU A 292 2.59 1.88 -15.95
N TYR A 293 3.67 2.51 -16.44
CA TYR A 293 3.59 3.36 -17.61
C TYR A 293 3.11 2.57 -18.85
N GLY A 294 3.62 1.36 -19.06
CA GLY A 294 3.21 0.47 -20.14
C GLY A 294 1.73 0.05 -20.04
N THR A 295 1.29 -0.43 -18.87
CA THR A 295 -0.11 -0.84 -18.65
C THR A 295 -1.06 0.35 -18.74
N GLY A 296 -0.67 1.52 -18.21
CA GLY A 296 -1.45 2.75 -18.32
C GLY A 296 -1.59 3.28 -19.73
N THR A 297 -0.57 3.08 -20.58
CA THR A 297 -0.65 3.37 -22.02
C THR A 297 -1.65 2.45 -22.73
N VAL A 298 -1.69 1.17 -22.36
CA VAL A 298 -2.72 0.24 -22.85
C VAL A 298 -4.11 0.71 -22.44
N MET A 299 -4.30 1.12 -21.20
CA MET A 299 -5.58 1.65 -20.71
C MET A 299 -6.03 2.91 -21.45
N ILE A 300 -5.11 3.86 -21.72
CA ILE A 300 -5.40 5.08 -22.49
C ILE A 300 -5.93 4.74 -23.88
N ASN A 301 -5.32 3.74 -24.55
CA ASN A 301 -5.78 3.25 -25.85
C ASN A 301 -7.07 2.42 -25.78
N ARG A 302 -7.60 2.20 -24.57
CA ARG A 302 -8.91 1.61 -24.27
C ARG A 302 -9.86 2.63 -23.63
N SER A 303 -9.58 3.92 -23.84
CA SER A 303 -10.43 5.05 -23.43
C SER A 303 -10.54 5.27 -21.92
N SER A 304 -9.59 4.80 -21.12
CA SER A 304 -9.56 5.07 -19.68
C SER A 304 -9.38 6.55 -19.34
N GLY A 305 -8.75 7.30 -20.25
CA GLY A 305 -8.16 8.61 -19.93
C GLY A 305 -7.00 8.48 -18.95
N GLN A 306 -6.77 9.53 -18.15
CA GLN A 306 -5.71 9.56 -17.13
C GLN A 306 -5.87 8.45 -16.08
N ASN A 307 -4.76 7.84 -15.70
CA ASN A 307 -4.74 6.68 -14.81
C ASN A 307 -3.42 6.58 -14.03
N ASP A 308 -3.38 5.68 -13.06
CA ASP A 308 -2.19 5.33 -12.25
C ASP A 308 -1.41 4.13 -12.82
N GLY A 309 -1.76 3.66 -14.01
CA GLY A 309 -1.22 2.45 -14.63
C GLY A 309 -2.16 1.24 -14.55
N LEU A 310 -3.10 1.19 -13.60
CA LEU A 310 -4.04 0.06 -13.43
C LEU A 310 -5.48 0.50 -13.21
N VAL A 311 -5.70 1.70 -12.69
CA VAL A 311 -7.03 2.24 -12.38
C VAL A 311 -7.14 3.66 -12.95
N SER A 312 -8.22 3.88 -13.69
CA SER A 312 -8.52 5.20 -14.24
C SER A 312 -9.04 6.14 -13.17
N LYS A 313 -8.79 7.44 -13.35
CA LYS A 313 -9.32 8.48 -12.44
C LYS A 313 -10.81 8.32 -12.20
N CYS A 314 -11.59 8.10 -13.27
CA CYS A 314 -13.04 7.99 -13.19
C CYS A 314 -13.47 6.74 -12.40
N SER A 315 -12.72 5.64 -12.52
CA SER A 315 -12.99 4.41 -11.78
C SER A 315 -12.71 4.55 -10.28
N ALA A 316 -11.78 5.42 -9.89
CA ALA A 316 -11.38 5.63 -8.48
C ALA A 316 -12.25 6.62 -7.67
N LEU A 317 -13.23 7.28 -8.30
CA LEU A 317 -14.06 8.28 -7.61
C LEU A 317 -15.05 7.63 -6.63
N TYR A 318 -14.94 7.97 -5.36
CA TYR A 318 -15.83 7.49 -4.30
C TYR A 318 -15.92 8.47 -3.14
N GLY A 319 -17.13 8.75 -2.67
CA GLY A 319 -17.37 9.63 -1.53
C GLY A 319 -16.80 11.04 -1.73
N LYS A 320 -16.22 11.60 -0.67
CA LYS A 320 -15.46 12.85 -0.74
C LYS A 320 -14.08 12.59 -1.36
N VAL A 321 -13.96 12.89 -2.65
CA VAL A 321 -12.69 12.82 -3.38
C VAL A 321 -11.75 13.92 -2.86
N LEU A 322 -10.66 13.51 -2.22
CA LEU A 322 -9.67 14.39 -1.62
C LEU A 322 -8.69 14.94 -2.65
N SER A 323 -8.27 14.09 -3.59
CA SER A 323 -7.43 14.48 -4.73
C SER A 323 -7.48 13.41 -5.82
N THR A 324 -7.30 13.85 -7.07
CA THR A 324 -6.98 12.98 -8.21
C THR A 324 -5.81 13.57 -9.00
N SER A 325 -5.04 14.48 -8.39
CA SER A 325 -3.94 15.19 -9.04
C SER A 325 -2.58 14.65 -8.65
N TYR A 326 -2.52 13.64 -7.78
CA TYR A 326 -1.25 13.07 -7.36
C TYR A 326 -0.55 12.45 -8.56
N LYS A 327 0.73 12.75 -8.70
CA LYS A 327 1.56 12.19 -9.76
C LYS A 327 2.09 10.84 -9.32
N TRP A 328 1.16 9.94 -9.04
CA TRP A 328 1.42 8.58 -8.58
C TRP A 328 1.02 7.58 -9.64
N ASN A 329 1.90 6.61 -9.85
CA ASN A 329 1.51 5.31 -10.36
C ASN A 329 0.86 4.49 -9.22
N HIS A 330 0.30 3.33 -9.54
CA HIS A 330 -0.50 2.53 -8.62
C HIS A 330 0.27 2.01 -7.39
N LEU A 331 1.59 1.85 -7.46
CA LEU A 331 2.39 1.39 -6.32
C LEU A 331 2.98 2.54 -5.50
N ASP A 332 3.19 3.71 -6.09
CA ASP A 332 3.53 4.93 -5.34
C ASP A 332 2.48 5.21 -4.26
N GLU A 333 1.20 4.90 -4.53
CA GLU A 333 0.07 5.12 -3.61
C GLU A 333 0.22 4.44 -2.23
N ILE A 334 1.04 3.39 -2.17
CA ILE A 334 1.36 2.61 -0.97
C ILE A 334 2.84 2.67 -0.59
N ASN A 335 3.53 3.71 -1.08
CA ASN A 335 4.95 3.95 -0.85
C ASN A 335 5.84 2.80 -1.36
N GLN A 336 5.47 2.18 -2.47
CA GLN A 336 6.21 1.11 -3.13
C GLN A 336 6.79 1.59 -4.47
N LEU A 337 7.89 0.99 -4.95
CA LEU A 337 8.68 -0.07 -4.29
C LEU A 337 9.68 0.48 -3.27
N LEU A 338 9.68 -0.01 -2.02
CA LEU A 338 10.63 0.37 -0.98
C LEU A 338 10.76 1.90 -0.75
N GLY A 339 9.69 2.65 -1.01
CA GLY A 339 9.63 4.12 -0.92
C GLY A 339 10.24 4.88 -2.08
N VAL A 340 10.75 4.18 -3.11
CA VAL A 340 11.15 4.78 -4.38
C VAL A 340 9.90 5.30 -5.07
N ARG A 341 9.99 6.52 -5.60
CA ARG A 341 8.94 7.17 -6.40
C ARG A 341 9.57 8.18 -7.34
N GLY A 342 8.86 8.56 -8.40
CA GLY A 342 9.34 9.59 -9.33
C GLY A 342 9.59 10.94 -8.65
N ALA A 343 10.48 11.77 -9.20
CA ALA A 343 10.89 13.04 -8.60
C ALA A 343 9.74 14.04 -8.36
N TYR A 344 8.63 13.90 -9.10
CA TYR A 344 7.46 14.75 -9.00
C TYR A 344 6.30 14.12 -8.25
N ALA A 345 6.45 12.88 -7.77
CA ALA A 345 5.47 12.21 -6.93
C ALA A 345 5.44 12.84 -5.53
N GLU A 346 4.25 13.19 -5.06
CA GLU A 346 4.05 13.62 -3.68
C GLU A 346 4.40 12.50 -2.68
N ASP A 347 4.57 12.84 -1.39
CA ASP A 347 4.86 11.84 -0.35
C ASP A 347 3.57 11.10 0.07
N PRO A 348 3.42 9.80 -0.27
CA PRO A 348 2.22 9.02 0.06
C PRO A 348 2.05 8.79 1.57
N VAL A 349 3.16 8.68 2.31
CA VAL A 349 3.14 8.48 3.77
C VAL A 349 2.53 9.71 4.43
N ALA A 350 2.98 10.91 4.05
CA ALA A 350 2.43 12.17 4.56
C ALA A 350 0.94 12.36 4.20
N VAL A 351 0.50 11.93 3.01
CA VAL A 351 -0.91 12.00 2.62
C VAL A 351 -1.78 11.12 3.51
N ILE A 352 -1.37 9.88 3.76
CA ILE A 352 -2.10 8.95 4.63
C ILE A 352 -2.11 9.44 6.07
N ARG A 353 -0.98 9.94 6.59
CA ARG A 353 -0.89 10.58 7.92
C ARG A 353 -1.86 11.74 8.06
N THR A 354 -1.88 12.64 7.08
CA THR A 354 -2.79 13.79 7.04
C THR A 354 -4.26 13.34 7.01
N HIS A 355 -4.54 12.22 6.33
CA HIS A 355 -5.88 11.65 6.30
C HIS A 355 -6.30 11.03 7.64
N ALA A 356 -5.40 10.33 8.34
CA ALA A 356 -5.70 9.87 9.70
C ALA A 356 -6.03 11.05 10.64
N ASN A 357 -5.32 12.17 10.53
CA ASN A 357 -5.69 13.40 11.24
C ASN A 357 -7.06 13.94 10.80
N ARG A 358 -7.40 13.89 9.50
CA ARG A 358 -8.73 14.27 9.00
C ARG A 358 -9.84 13.41 9.60
N LEU A 359 -9.63 12.10 9.72
CA LEU A 359 -10.57 11.17 10.37
C LEU A 359 -10.74 11.52 11.85
N LYS A 360 -9.64 11.74 12.57
CA LYS A 360 -9.64 12.21 13.96
C LYS A 360 -10.47 13.49 14.12
N LEU A 361 -10.25 14.49 13.27
CA LEU A 361 -10.98 15.76 13.32
C LEU A 361 -12.47 15.60 12.95
N ALA A 362 -12.82 14.56 12.20
CA ALA A 362 -14.20 14.19 11.91
C ALA A 362 -14.86 13.36 13.03
N GLY A 363 -14.14 13.05 14.12
CA GLY A 363 -14.65 12.35 15.29
C GLY A 363 -14.73 10.83 15.14
N VAL A 364 -14.02 10.26 14.15
CA VAL A 364 -13.89 8.82 13.92
C VAL A 364 -12.47 8.34 14.14
#